data_AF-A0A495KKK1-F1
#
_entry.id   AF-A0A495KKK1-F1
#
_cell.length_a   1.000
_cell.length_b   1.000
_cell.length_c   1.000
_cell.angle_alpha   90.00
_cell.angle_beta   90.00
_cell.angle_gamma   90.00
#
_symmetry.space_group_name_H-M   'P 1'
#
loop_
_entity.id
_entity.type
_entity.pdbx_description
1 polymer ?
#
loop_
_entity_poly.entity_id
_entity_poly.type
_entity_poly.pdbx_seq_one_letter_code
_entity_poly.pdbx_strand_id
1 'polypeptide(L)'
;MNTKINHLPEPLRQLAEKHFVLLESQNIKKKRDTIQLNLSGYSDVMFLIADIVKVCILALEGDTSCNRIPEPTTNISGVLGIILDLVPYEEADLLDHIREAVLQPSNEKTEEREDYILENIFLTLPISFQN
;
A
#
# COMPACT_ATOMS: atom_id res chain seq x y z
N MET A 1 35.88 33.77 -22.55
CA MET A 1 35.06 33.65 -21.34
C MET A 1 34.33 32.32 -21.40
N ASN A 2 34.83 31.29 -20.73
CA ASN A 2 34.19 29.98 -20.74
C ASN A 2 34.50 29.26 -19.43
N THR A 3 33.57 29.28 -18.49
CA THR A 3 33.62 28.43 -17.31
C THR A 3 32.25 27.77 -17.19
N LYS A 4 32.18 26.57 -17.75
CA LYS A 4 31.16 25.57 -17.42
C LYS A 4 31.23 25.34 -15.91
N ILE A 5 30.30 25.92 -15.15
CA ILE A 5 30.08 25.57 -13.75
C ILE A 5 29.38 24.20 -13.77
N ASN A 6 30.16 23.14 -13.95
CA ASN A 6 29.68 21.75 -13.96
C ASN A 6 29.68 21.12 -12.55
N HIS A 7 30.11 21.85 -11.52
CA HIS A 7 30.18 21.35 -10.15
C HIS A 7 29.77 22.44 -9.15
N LEU A 8 28.95 22.04 -8.18
CA LEU A 8 28.50 22.90 -7.09
C LEU A 8 29.71 23.24 -6.18
N PRO A 9 29.88 24.50 -5.73
CA PRO A 9 30.96 24.86 -4.81
C PRO A 9 30.90 24.03 -3.51
N GLU A 10 32.07 23.61 -3.00
CA GLU A 10 32.18 22.74 -1.82
C GLU A 10 31.37 23.18 -0.59
N PRO A 11 31.37 24.48 -0.20
CA PRO A 11 30.57 24.93 0.94
C PRO A 11 29.07 24.77 0.71
N LEU A 12 28.62 24.93 -0.54
CA LEU A 12 27.22 24.80 -0.92
C LEU A 12 26.82 23.32 -1.00
N ARG A 13 27.74 22.42 -1.37
CA ARG A 13 27.55 20.97 -1.32
C ARG A 13 27.34 20.48 0.11
N GLN A 14 28.21 20.89 1.03
CA GLN A 14 28.08 20.56 2.45
C GLN A 14 26.78 21.09 3.05
N LEU A 15 26.36 22.29 2.62
CA LEU A 15 25.07 22.86 3.02
C LEU A 15 23.90 22.06 2.44
N ALA A 16 23.97 21.66 1.16
CA ALA A 16 22.94 20.84 0.54
C ALA A 16 22.80 19.48 1.22
N GLU A 17 23.90 18.77 1.49
CA GLU A 17 23.88 17.49 2.20
C GLU A 17 23.28 17.61 3.61
N LYS A 18 23.51 18.74 4.29
CA LYS A 18 22.95 18.98 5.62
C LYS A 18 21.45 19.29 5.61
N HIS A 19 20.94 19.94 4.56
CA HIS A 19 19.58 20.48 4.53
C HIS A 19 18.61 19.72 3.60
N PHE A 20 19.09 18.95 2.63
CA PHE A 20 18.28 18.16 1.70
C PHE A 20 18.14 16.73 2.18
N VAL A 21 17.45 16.54 3.31
CA VAL A 21 17.28 15.23 3.95
C VAL A 21 15.90 14.60 3.73
N LEU A 22 14.94 15.38 3.25
CA LEU A 22 13.53 14.96 3.13
C LEU A 22 13.17 14.41 1.75
N LEU A 23 13.73 15.01 0.70
CA LEU A 23 13.35 14.73 -0.68
C LEU A 23 14.41 13.84 -1.32
N GLU A 24 14.02 12.63 -1.70
CA GLU A 24 14.92 11.68 -2.34
C GLU A 24 14.71 11.65 -3.85
N SER A 25 15.78 11.83 -4.61
CA SER A 25 15.71 11.75 -6.07
C SER A 25 15.72 10.30 -6.55
N GLN A 26 14.55 9.67 -6.55
CA GLN A 26 14.37 8.32 -7.09
C GLN A 26 14.70 8.25 -8.59
N ASN A 27 14.43 9.31 -9.36
CA ASN A 27 14.74 9.34 -10.79
C ASN A 27 15.08 10.74 -11.30
N ILE A 28 16.38 11.07 -11.30
CA ILE A 28 16.93 12.35 -11.79
C ILE A 28 16.51 12.63 -13.25
N LYS A 29 16.37 11.59 -14.09
CA LYS A 29 16.01 11.74 -15.51
C LYS A 29 14.53 12.06 -15.72
N LYS A 30 13.65 11.57 -14.84
CA LYS A 30 12.20 11.81 -14.91
C LYS A 30 11.74 12.99 -14.04
N LYS A 31 12.65 13.65 -13.32
CA LYS A 31 12.34 14.73 -12.36
C LYS A 31 11.24 14.31 -11.37
N ARG A 32 11.33 13.07 -10.89
CA ARG A 32 10.42 12.54 -9.88
C ARG A 32 11.22 12.29 -8.63
N ASP A 33 10.87 13.06 -7.62
CA ASP A 33 11.40 12.93 -6.28
C ASP A 33 10.34 12.29 -5.38
N THR A 34 10.79 11.59 -4.34
CA THR A 34 9.94 10.85 -3.41
C THR A 34 10.15 11.34 -2.00
N ILE A 35 9.07 11.34 -1.23
CA ILE A 35 9.10 11.56 0.22
C ILE A 35 8.78 10.21 0.86
N GLN A 36 9.67 9.72 1.72
CA GLN A 36 9.43 8.50 2.48
C GLN A 36 8.66 8.82 3.76
N LEU A 37 7.60 8.07 4.02
CA LEU A 37 6.83 8.12 5.26
C LEU A 37 7.14 6.87 6.09
N ASN A 38 7.62 7.08 7.32
CA ASN A 38 7.90 5.98 8.24
C ASN A 38 6.60 5.54 8.91
N LEU A 39 6.14 4.33 8.61
CA LEU A 39 4.91 3.74 9.14
C LEU A 39 5.22 2.33 9.67
N SER A 40 4.59 1.90 10.76
CA SER A 40 4.90 0.60 11.38
C SER A 40 4.17 -0.58 10.75
N GLY A 41 3.15 -0.33 9.92
CA GLY A 41 2.43 -1.35 9.16
C GLY A 41 1.17 -0.80 8.47
N TYR A 42 0.39 -1.70 7.86
CA TYR A 42 -0.83 -1.33 7.12
C TYR A 42 -1.88 -0.65 7.98
N SER A 43 -1.98 -0.99 9.27
CA SER A 43 -2.91 -0.30 10.17
C SER A 43 -2.58 1.18 10.27
N ASP A 44 -1.30 1.53 10.40
CA ASP A 44 -0.85 2.94 10.44
C ASP A 44 -1.12 3.65 9.12
N VAL A 45 -0.91 2.97 7.98
CA VAL A 45 -1.26 3.50 6.65
C VAL A 45 -2.75 3.85 6.59
N MET A 46 -3.61 2.92 7.01
CA MET A 46 -5.06 3.13 6.97
C MET A 46 -5.51 4.21 7.96
N PHE A 47 -4.91 4.29 9.15
CA PHE A 47 -5.16 5.38 10.10
C PHE A 47 -4.73 6.74 9.55
N LEU A 48 -3.54 6.82 8.94
CA LEU A 48 -3.04 8.03 8.31
C LEU A 48 -3.99 8.52 7.21
N ILE A 49 -4.38 7.63 6.29
CA ILE A 49 -5.34 7.94 5.23
C ILE A 49 -6.66 8.43 5.84
N ALA A 50 -7.20 7.70 6.82
CA ALA A 50 -8.46 8.06 7.45
C ALA A 50 -8.39 9.42 8.16
N ASP A 51 -7.29 9.73 8.85
CA ASP A 51 -7.12 10.99 9.56
C ASP A 51 -7.01 12.17 8.60
N ILE A 52 -6.30 12.02 7.48
CA ILE A 52 -6.24 13.05 6.45
C ILE A 52 -7.63 13.28 5.83
N VAL A 53 -8.39 12.21 5.53
CA VAL A 53 -9.77 12.33 5.04
C VAL A 53 -10.67 13.04 6.05
N LYS A 54 -10.61 12.69 7.34
CA LYS A 54 -11.39 13.36 8.40
C LYS A 54 -11.07 14.85 8.49
N VAL A 55 -9.79 15.22 8.40
CA VAL A 55 -9.36 16.63 8.40
C VAL A 55 -9.90 17.36 7.17
N CYS A 56 -9.85 16.75 5.99
CA CYS A 56 -10.45 17.33 4.79
C CYS A 56 -11.96 17.52 4.93
N ILE A 57 -12.68 16.55 5.51
CA ILE A 57 -14.12 16.69 5.78
C ILE A 57 -14.38 17.86 6.72
N LEU A 58 -13.67 17.94 7.84
CA LEU A 58 -13.79 19.05 8.79
C LEU A 58 -13.47 20.41 8.14
N ALA A 59 -12.49 20.45 7.24
CA ALA A 59 -12.13 21.67 6.51
C ALA A 59 -13.19 22.08 5.48
N LEU A 60 -13.91 21.12 4.89
CA LEU A 60 -15.03 21.37 3.98
C LEU A 60 -16.31 21.79 4.71
N GLU A 61 -16.56 21.25 5.89
CA GLU A 61 -17.72 21.58 6.72
C GLU A 61 -17.56 22.91 7.48
N GLY A 62 -16.32 23.31 7.74
CA GLY A 62 -15.99 24.55 8.45
C GLY A 62 -16.21 25.82 7.64
N ASP A 63 -16.32 26.95 8.35
CA ASP A 63 -16.38 28.26 7.72
C ASP A 63 -15.03 28.57 7.04
N THR A 64 -15.03 28.55 5.71
CA THR A 64 -13.82 28.67 4.87
C THR A 64 -13.28 30.10 4.80
N SER A 65 -13.89 31.05 5.51
CA SER A 65 -13.49 32.46 5.59
C SER A 65 -12.19 32.72 6.40
N CYS A 66 -11.22 31.79 6.31
CA CYS A 66 -9.89 32.01 6.84
C CYS A 66 -9.09 32.92 5.89
N ASN A 67 -9.06 34.22 6.17
CA ASN A 67 -8.28 35.22 5.41
C ASN A 67 -6.76 34.92 5.31
N ARG A 68 -6.25 33.95 6.07
CA ARG A 68 -4.84 33.55 6.07
C ARG A 68 -4.52 32.46 5.02
N ILE A 69 -5.52 31.69 4.58
CA ILE A 69 -5.31 30.58 3.63
C ILE A 69 -5.98 30.92 2.31
N PRO A 70 -5.21 31.24 1.25
CA PRO A 70 -5.78 31.48 -0.06
C PRO A 70 -6.33 30.17 -0.66
N GLU A 71 -7.45 30.27 -1.38
CA GLU A 71 -8.06 29.16 -2.13
C GLU A 71 -8.25 27.86 -1.32
N PRO A 72 -8.94 27.91 -0.16
CA PRO A 72 -9.05 26.76 0.74
C PRO A 72 -9.64 25.52 0.06
N THR A 73 -10.64 25.70 -0.79
CA THR A 73 -11.28 24.61 -1.55
C THR A 73 -10.29 23.90 -2.48
N THR A 74 -9.46 24.68 -3.21
CA THR A 74 -8.44 24.13 -4.12
C THR A 74 -7.39 23.35 -3.34
N ASN A 75 -6.99 23.85 -2.18
CA ASN A 75 -6.00 23.18 -1.33
C ASN A 75 -6.54 21.86 -0.78
N ILE A 76 -7.80 21.84 -0.31
CA ILE A 76 -8.44 20.61 0.16
C ILE A 76 -8.56 19.59 -0.98
N SER A 77 -8.97 20.03 -2.17
CA SER A 77 -9.04 19.15 -3.35
C SER A 77 -7.67 18.58 -3.72
N GLY A 78 -6.60 19.36 -3.59
CA GLY A 78 -5.23 18.89 -3.83
C GLY A 78 -4.82 17.79 -2.85
N VAL A 79 -5.13 17.96 -1.56
CA VAL A 79 -4.84 16.95 -0.52
C VAL A 79 -5.65 15.67 -0.76
N LEU A 80 -6.92 15.79 -1.11
CA LEU A 80 -7.76 14.64 -1.45
C LEU A 80 -7.21 13.88 -2.68
N GLY A 81 -6.69 14.59 -3.68
CA GLY A 81 -6.02 13.96 -4.82
C GLY A 81 -4.80 13.12 -4.41
N ILE A 82 -3.94 13.67 -3.54
CA ILE A 82 -2.78 12.94 -3.00
C ILE A 82 -3.23 11.69 -2.22
N ILE A 83 -4.33 11.79 -1.48
CA ILE A 83 -4.85 10.64 -0.71
C ILE A 83 -5.30 9.50 -1.60
N LEU A 84 -5.94 9.80 -2.74
CA LEU A 84 -6.33 8.75 -3.70
C LEU A 84 -5.12 8.00 -4.23
N ASP A 85 -3.98 8.69 -4.42
CA ASP A 85 -2.73 8.07 -4.85
C ASP A 85 -2.07 7.20 -3.75
N LEU A 86 -2.45 7.39 -2.48
CA LEU A 86 -1.91 6.64 -1.34
C LEU A 86 -2.71 5.38 -0.99
N VAL A 87 -3.91 5.20 -1.56
CA VAL A 87 -4.74 4.03 -1.26
C VAL A 87 -4.11 2.76 -1.85
N PRO A 88 -3.81 1.73 -1.02
CA PRO A 88 -3.16 0.51 -1.48
C PRO A 88 -4.18 -0.46 -2.10
N TYR A 89 -4.62 -0.17 -3.33
CA TYR A 89 -5.67 -0.92 -4.02
C TYR A 89 -5.27 -2.37 -4.34
N GLU A 90 -4.03 -2.60 -4.80
CA GLU A 90 -3.56 -3.96 -5.15
C GLU A 90 -3.46 -4.86 -3.92
N GLU A 91 -3.01 -4.30 -2.79
CA GLU A 91 -2.95 -4.99 -1.52
C GLU A 91 -4.35 -5.27 -0.96
N ALA A 92 -5.31 -4.37 -1.16
CA ALA A 92 -6.71 -4.61 -0.81
C ALA A 92 -7.29 -5.79 -1.61
N ASP A 93 -7.06 -5.84 -2.93
CA ASP A 93 -7.45 -6.98 -3.77
C ASP A 93 -6.84 -8.28 -3.25
N LEU A 94 -5.55 -8.29 -2.90
CA LEU A 94 -4.89 -9.46 -2.31
C LEU A 94 -5.57 -9.91 -1.01
N LEU A 95 -5.91 -8.97 -0.12
CA LEU A 95 -6.59 -9.27 1.14
C LEU A 95 -7.97 -9.89 0.91
N ASP A 96 -8.70 -9.44 -0.11
CA ASP A 96 -9.99 -10.03 -0.49
C ASP A 96 -9.85 -11.47 -0.98
N HIS A 97 -8.85 -11.76 -1.83
CA HIS A 97 -8.58 -13.15 -2.27
C HIS A 97 -8.24 -14.06 -1.09
N ILE A 98 -7.43 -13.59 -0.13
CA ILE A 98 -7.10 -14.34 1.08
C ILE A 98 -8.36 -14.59 1.91
N ARG A 99 -9.20 -13.57 2.08
CA ARG A 99 -10.46 -13.69 2.81
C ARG A 99 -11.38 -14.73 2.17
N GLU A 100 -11.51 -14.72 0.84
CA GLU A 100 -12.30 -15.71 0.11
C GLU A 100 -11.79 -17.13 0.33
N ALA A 101 -10.47 -17.34 0.25
CA ALA A 101 -9.85 -18.65 0.48
C ALA A 101 -10.07 -19.15 1.92
N VAL A 102 -10.09 -18.25 2.91
CA VAL A 102 -10.40 -18.61 4.32
C VAL A 102 -11.88 -18.95 4.51
N LEU A 103 -12.78 -18.24 3.83
CA LEU A 103 -14.22 -18.43 3.94
C LEU A 103 -14.76 -19.63 3.15
N GLN A 104 -14.01 -20.09 2.15
CA GLN A 104 -14.24 -21.35 1.47
C GLN A 104 -13.39 -22.42 2.16
N PRO A 105 -13.88 -23.07 3.24
CA PRO A 105 -13.19 -24.24 3.76
C PRO A 105 -13.02 -25.18 2.57
N SER A 106 -11.78 -25.61 2.32
CA SER A 106 -11.51 -26.63 1.33
C SER A 106 -12.55 -27.72 1.52
N ASN A 107 -13.45 -27.88 0.55
CA ASN A 107 -14.16 -29.14 0.43
C ASN A 107 -13.05 -30.15 0.23
N GLU A 108 -12.70 -30.85 1.30
CA GLU A 108 -11.83 -32.02 1.34
C GLU A 108 -12.48 -33.11 0.47
N LYS A 109 -12.44 -32.91 -0.85
CA LYS A 109 -12.67 -33.96 -1.85
C LYS A 109 -11.47 -34.91 -1.95
N THR A 110 -10.51 -34.79 -1.03
CA THR A 110 -9.36 -35.67 -0.91
C THR A 110 -9.67 -36.82 0.06
N GLU A 111 -10.39 -36.58 1.17
CA GLU A 111 -10.72 -37.66 2.13
C GLU A 111 -11.78 -38.63 1.59
N GLU A 112 -12.86 -38.15 0.96
CA GLU A 112 -13.88 -39.03 0.37
C GLU A 112 -13.34 -39.91 -0.77
N ARG A 113 -12.30 -39.47 -1.49
CA ARG A 113 -11.70 -40.23 -2.59
C ARG A 113 -10.73 -41.30 -2.10
N GLU A 114 -10.03 -41.05 -0.99
CA GLU A 114 -9.14 -42.04 -0.37
C GLU A 114 -9.94 -43.14 0.32
N ASP A 115 -11.02 -42.80 1.04
CA ASP A 115 -11.92 -43.78 1.64
C ASP A 115 -12.62 -44.66 0.58
N TYR A 116 -13.08 -44.06 -0.53
CA TYR A 116 -13.70 -44.82 -1.63
C TYR A 116 -12.70 -45.74 -2.35
N ILE A 117 -11.43 -45.34 -2.45
CA ILE A 117 -10.38 -46.20 -3.01
C ILE A 117 -10.06 -47.35 -2.05
N LEU A 118 -9.94 -47.09 -0.75
CA LEU A 118 -9.67 -48.12 0.25
C LEU A 118 -10.82 -49.12 0.38
N GLU A 119 -12.07 -48.66 0.36
CA GLU A 119 -13.26 -49.51 0.42
C GLU A 119 -13.38 -50.42 -0.80
N ASN A 120 -13.16 -49.89 -2.02
CA ASN A 120 -13.20 -50.70 -3.24
C ASN A 120 -12.03 -51.69 -3.32
N ILE A 121 -10.85 -51.33 -2.82
CA ILE A 121 -9.72 -52.28 -2.71
C ILE A 121 -10.07 -53.38 -1.71
N PHE A 122 -10.64 -53.04 -0.55
CA PHE A 122 -11.05 -54.02 0.46
C PHE A 122 -12.09 -55.02 -0.08
N LEU A 123 -13.10 -54.54 -0.83
CA LEU A 123 -14.16 -55.36 -1.42
C LEU A 123 -13.69 -56.25 -2.58
N THR A 124 -12.56 -55.92 -3.21
CA THR A 124 -11.99 -56.68 -4.34
C THR A 124 -10.86 -57.62 -3.92
N LEU A 125 -10.41 -57.57 -2.66
CA LEU A 125 -9.40 -58.49 -2.14
C LEU A 125 -9.97 -59.91 -1.96
N PRO A 126 -9.20 -60.97 -2.27
CA PRO A 126 -9.61 -62.35 -2.00
C PRO A 126 -9.85 -62.55 -0.50
N ILE A 127 -10.89 -63.32 -0.14
CA ILE A 127 -11.36 -63.54 1.24
C ILE A 127 -10.24 -64.00 2.19
N SER A 128 -9.19 -64.67 1.67
CA SER A 128 -8.00 -65.08 2.42
C SER A 128 -7.16 -63.92 3.00
N PHE A 129 -7.42 -62.68 2.57
CA PHE A 129 -6.74 -61.47 3.03
C PHE A 129 -7.63 -60.55 3.88
N GLN A 130 -8.88 -60.93 4.14
CA GLN A 130 -9.87 -60.15 4.92
C GLN A 130 -9.97 -60.62 6.39
N ASN A 131 -8.82 -60.92 7.02
CA ASN A 131 -8.74 -61.48 8.39
C ASN A 131 -9.28 -60.53 9.48
#